data_AF-A0A3M0XXZ4-F1
#
_entry.id   AF-A0A3M0XXZ4-F1
#
_cell.length_a   1.000
_cell.length_b   1.000
_cell.length_c   1.000
_cell.angle_alpha   90.00
_cell.angle_beta   90.00
_cell.angle_gamma   90.00
#
_symmetry.space_group_name_H-M   'P 1'
#
loop_
_entity.id
_entity.type
_entity.pdbx_description
1 polymer ?
#
loop_
_entity_poly.entity_id
_entity_poly.type
_entity_poly.pdbx_seq_one_letter_code
_entity_poly.pdbx_strand_id
1 'polypeptide(L)' 'MDPLTHALAGAALGRAAARPLSGRPLALLVLLSLAPDADIVLSWISDVVYLKYHRGVTHSLLMLPLWIWLAHAL' A
#
# COMPACT_ATOMS: atom_id res chain seq x y z
N MET A 1 -3.05 -6.46 -6.80
CA MET A 1 -4.52 -6.67 -6.88
C MET A 1 -5.11 -5.43 -7.55
N ASP A 2 -6.41 -5.30 -7.79
CA ASP A 2 -6.92 -3.97 -8.16
C ASP A 2 -6.83 -3.03 -6.93
N PRO A 3 -6.52 -1.74 -7.12
CA PRO A 3 -6.33 -0.81 -6.00
C PRO A 3 -7.56 -0.68 -5.10
N LEU A 4 -8.76 -0.80 -5.66
CA LEU A 4 -10.00 -0.67 -4.89
C LEU A 4 -10.15 -1.81 -3.89
N THR A 5 -9.91 -3.05 -4.30
CA THR A 5 -9.90 -4.21 -3.40
C THR A 5 -8.82 -4.07 -2.32
N HIS A 6 -7.64 -3.56 -2.66
CA HIS A 6 -6.55 -3.38 -1.68
C HIS A 6 -6.87 -2.30 -0.64
N ALA A 7 -7.50 -1.20 -1.07
CA ALA A 7 -7.98 -0.16 -0.16
C ALA A 7 -9.08 -0.69 0.75
N LEU A 8 -10.05 -1.44 0.20
CA LEU A 8 -11.12 -2.05 0.97
C LEU A 8 -10.60 -3.09 1.97
N ALA A 9 -9.59 -3.88 1.60
CA ALA A 9 -8.94 -4.82 2.51
C ALA A 9 -8.28 -4.08 3.69
N GLY A 10 -7.55 -2.99 3.43
CA GLY A 10 -6.98 -2.14 4.50
C GLY A 10 -8.05 -1.53 5.39
N ALA A 11 -9.15 -1.03 4.80
CA ALA A 11 -10.27 -0.51 5.56
C ALA A 11 -10.93 -1.61 6.42
N ALA A 12 -11.19 -2.78 5.85
CA ALA A 12 -11.78 -3.92 6.54
C ALA A 12 -10.91 -4.36 7.74
N LEU A 13 -9.58 -4.44 7.55
CA LEU A 13 -8.64 -4.73 8.63
C LEU A 13 -8.73 -3.69 9.75
N GLY A 14 -8.78 -2.40 9.42
CA GLY A 14 -8.92 -1.33 10.41
C GLY A 14 -10.23 -1.40 11.18
N ARG A 15 -11.31 -1.82 10.53
CA ARG A 15 -12.63 -2.01 11.17
C ARG A 15 -12.73 -3.29 12.00
N ALA A 16 -11.97 -4.33 11.65
CA ALA A 16 -11.95 -5.62 12.34
C ALA A 16 -10.99 -5.66 13.55
N ALA A 17 -10.19 -4.61 13.77
CA ALA A 17 -9.31 -4.51 14.94
C ALA A 17 -10.11 -4.58 16.25
N ALA A 18 -9.48 -5.08 17.33
CA ALA A 18 -10.10 -5.19 18.66
C ALA A 18 -10.73 -3.87 19.15
N ARG A 19 -10.13 -2.74 18.74
CA ARG A 19 -10.76 -1.42 18.79
C ARG A 19 -10.87 -0.89 17.35
N PRO A 20 -12.08 -0.81 16.77
CA PRO A 20 -12.24 -0.38 15.38
C PRO A 20 -11.63 1.00 15.14
N LEU A 21 -10.75 1.08 14.14
CA LEU A 21 -10.08 2.32 13.75
C LEU A 21 -11.06 3.24 13.02
N SER A 22 -10.87 4.55 13.20
CA SER A 22 -11.63 5.59 12.50
C SER A 22 -10.74 6.83 12.28
N GLY A 23 -11.14 7.73 11.39
CA GLY A 23 -10.39 8.95 11.09
C GLY A 23 -9.00 8.67 10.53
N ARG A 24 -7.99 9.43 11.00
CA ARG A 24 -6.61 9.37 10.49
C ARG A 24 -5.97 7.97 10.58
N PRO A 25 -6.04 7.22 11.70
CA PRO A 25 -5.49 5.86 11.77
C PRO A 25 -6.06 4.88 10.71
N LEU A 26 -7.36 4.98 10.42
CA LEU A 26 -7.98 4.15 9.39
C LEU A 26 -7.47 4.54 8.00
N ALA A 27 -7.40 5.85 7.72
CA ALA A 27 -6.86 6.36 6.46
C ALA A 27 -5.40 5.93 6.25
N LEU A 28 -4.57 5.99 7.30
CA LEU A 28 -3.18 5.51 7.24
C LEU A 28 -3.10 4.01 6.90
N LEU A 29 -3.96 3.18 7.49
CA LEU A 29 -3.97 1.75 7.20
C LEU A 29 -4.38 1.45 5.75
N VAL A 30 -5.33 2.22 5.21
CA VAL A 30 -5.72 2.15 3.79
C VAL A 30 -4.58 2.60 2.88
N LEU A 31 -3.87 3.67 3.21
CA LEU A 31 -2.71 4.13 2.43
C LEU A 31 -1.58 3.09 2.47
N LEU A 32 -1.32 2.51 3.63
CA LEU A 32 -0.30 1.47 3.80
C LEU A 32 -0.64 0.19 3.04
N SER A 33 -1.91 -0.19 2.91
CA SER A 33 -2.30 -1.34 2.10
C SER A 33 -2.12 -1.12 0.60
N LEU A 34 -2.14 0.14 0.15
CA LEU A 34 -1.91 0.54 -1.24
C LEU A 34 -0.42 0.75 -1.58
N ALA A 35 0.41 1.10 -0.59
CA ALA A 35 1.77 1.58 -0.83
C ALA A 35 2.67 0.65 -1.67
N PRO A 36 2.66 -0.69 -1.48
CA PRO A 36 3.50 -1.59 -2.30
C PRO A 36 3.16 -1.58 -3.79
N ASP A 37 1.89 -1.31 -4.15
CA ASP A 37 1.41 -1.26 -5.54
C ASP A 37 1.80 0.05 -6.25
N ALA A 38 2.52 0.96 -5.59
CA ALA A 38 3.13 2.13 -6.23
C ALA A 38 4.17 1.75 -7.31
N ASP A 39 4.58 0.48 -7.37
CA ASP A 39 5.42 -0.04 -8.46
C ASP A 39 4.77 0.03 -9.85
N ILE A 40 3.46 0.31 -9.93
CA ILE A 40 2.77 0.60 -11.20
C ILE A 40 3.40 1.77 -11.96
N VAL A 41 4.08 2.69 -11.28
CA VAL A 41 4.82 3.80 -11.94
C VAL A 41 5.88 3.29 -12.91
N LEU A 42 6.40 2.07 -12.71
CA LEU A 42 7.35 1.44 -13.63
C LEU A 42 6.75 1.15 -15.02
N SER A 43 5.42 1.09 -15.13
CA SER A 43 4.73 0.92 -16.42
C SER A 43 4.96 2.12 -17.35
N TRP A 44 5.26 3.31 -16.81
CA TRP A 44 5.62 4.48 -17.59
C TRP A 44 6.99 4.34 -18.27
N ILE A 45 7.84 3.43 -17.79
CA ILE A 45 9.13 3.11 -18.41
C ILE A 45 8.94 2.04 -19.49
N SER A 46 8.38 0.88 -19.10
CA SER A 46 7.87 -0.13 -20.03
C SER A 46 7.10 -1.22 -19.28
N ASP A 47 6.22 -1.93 -19.98
CA ASP A 47 5.50 -3.09 -19.43
C ASP A 47 6.44 -4.21 -18.98
N VAL A 48 7.56 -4.42 -19.70
CA VAL A 48 8.55 -5.45 -19.33
C VAL A 48 9.24 -5.10 -18.02
N VAL A 49 9.60 -3.83 -17.82
CA VAL A 49 10.21 -3.37 -16.56
C VAL A 49 9.21 -3.48 -15.42
N TYR A 50 7.96 -3.04 -15.63
CA TYR A 50 6.89 -3.21 -14.65
C TYR A 50 6.72 -4.68 -14.26
N LEU A 51 6.50 -5.59 -15.21
CA LEU A 51 6.28 -7.01 -14.92
C LEU A 51 7.49 -7.68 -14.26
N LYS A 52 8.71 -7.26 -14.61
CA LYS A 52 9.94 -7.79 -14.01
C LYS A 52 10.10 -7.41 -12.55
N TYR A 53 9.70 -6.20 -12.17
CA TYR A 53 9.89 -5.66 -10.82
C TYR A 53 8.59 -5.57 -10.00
N HIS A 54 7.43 -5.90 -10.59
CA HIS A 54 6.16 -6.01 -9.89
C HIS A 54 6.29 -7.05 -8.79
N ARG A 55 5.89 -6.69 -7.57
CA ARG A 55 6.14 -7.50 -6.35
C ARG A 55 7.62 -7.68 -6.00
N GLY A 56 8.47 -6.79 -6.47
CA GLY A 56 9.89 -6.72 -6.11
C GLY A 56 10.10 -6.03 -4.76
N VAL A 57 11.08 -5.13 -4.70
CA VAL A 57 11.51 -4.47 -3.45
C VAL A 57 10.36 -3.74 -2.74
N THR A 58 9.40 -3.16 -3.48
CA THR A 58 8.22 -2.47 -2.92
C THR A 58 7.38 -3.35 -1.99
N HIS A 59 7.38 -4.67 -2.22
CA HIS A 59 6.64 -5.68 -1.45
C HIS A 59 7.48 -6.36 -0.36
N SER A 60 8.68 -5.84 -0.07
CA SER A 60 9.56 -6.37 0.96
C SER A 60 9.33 -5.73 2.33
N LEU A 61 9.63 -6.46 3.40
CA LEU A 61 9.64 -5.91 4.76
C LEU A 61 10.62 -4.74 4.92
N LEU A 62 11.67 -4.69 4.09
CA LEU A 62 12.66 -3.62 4.09
C LEU A 62 12.04 -2.25 3.75
N MET A 63 10.97 -2.22 2.95
CA MET A 63 10.29 -0.97 2.59
C MET A 63 9.29 -0.48 3.63
N LEU A 64 8.97 -1.26 4.67
CA LEU A 64 8.02 -0.86 5.71
C LEU A 64 8.32 0.50 6.35
N PRO A 65 9.57 0.83 6.75
CA PRO A 65 9.87 2.13 7.35
C PRO A 65 9.59 3.29 6.37
N LEU A 66 9.90 3.10 5.09
CA LEU A 66 9.66 4.11 4.05
C LEU A 66 8.17 4.32 3.82
N TRP A 67 7.38 3.24 3.72
CA TRP A 67 5.94 3.33 3.53
C TRP A 67 5.22 3.98 4.70
N ILE A 68 5.63 3.66 5.94
CA ILE A 68 5.10 4.30 7.14
C ILE A 68 5.42 5.79 7.14
N TRP A 69 6.66 6.16 6.83
CA TRP A 69 7.05 7.56 6.76
C TRP A 69 6.25 8.34 5.70
N LEU A 70 6.14 7.80 4.49
CA LEU A 70 5.37 8.42 3.40
C LEU A 70 3.89 8.56 3.75
N ALA A 71 3.25 7.51 4.26
CA ALA A 71 1.83 7.55 4.62
C ALA A 71 1.56 8.57 5.73
N HIS A 72 2.48 8.73 6.68
CA HIS A 72 2.35 9.70 7.78
C HIS A 72 2.65 11.14 7.35
N ALA A 73 3.49 11.34 6.33
CA ALA A 73 3.85 12.66 5.81
C ALA A 73 2.74 13.32 4.98
N LEU A 74 1.73 12.56 4.57
CA LEU A 74 0.49 13.02 3.94
C LEU A 74 -0.58 13.42 4.98
#